data_AF-A0A349US95-F1
#
_entry.id   AF-A0A349US95-F1
#
_cell.length_a   1.000
_cell.length_b   1.000
_cell.length_c   1.000
_cell.angle_alpha   90.00
_cell.angle_beta   90.00
_cell.angle_gamma   90.00
#
_symmetry.space_group_name_H-M   'P 1'
#
loop_
_entity.id
_entity.type
_entity.pdbx_description
1 polymer ?
#
loop_
_entity_poly.entity_id
_entity_poly.type
_entity_poly.pdbx_seq_one_letter_code
_entity_poly.pdbx_strand_id
1 'polypeptide(L)'
;MDPEWEAGLWDAQGLANPFPLTDDKPTVLEETDDYRIVRDPLGGVVKHSKRGSSIPEHLEYPLKPTRQSWDAMRRCLDPHDPRRRAPKWRKKAAALKRREHVITFMGASLYGLPRDWMGVEQLSYLAYDDPGLLEEMLEYLSDFYMTLYGPILPEVGYDFVYLFEDCCFNTGPLLSPARRCPTAATRTTTGWS
;
A
#
# COMPACT_ATOMS: atom_id res chain seq x y z
N MET A 1 18.41 3.95 -14.13
CA MET A 1 18.08 2.71 -13.42
C MET A 1 17.43 1.80 -14.46
N ASP A 2 17.90 0.57 -14.63
CA ASP A 2 17.49 -0.33 -15.72
C ASP A 2 15.98 -0.65 -15.65
N PRO A 3 15.18 -0.58 -16.72
CA PRO A 3 13.76 -0.96 -16.67
C PRO A 3 13.47 -2.31 -15.99
N GLU A 4 14.44 -3.23 -15.97
CA GLU A 4 14.28 -4.57 -15.41
C GLU A 4 14.15 -4.62 -13.88
N TRP A 5 14.61 -3.62 -13.11
CA TRP A 5 14.53 -3.71 -11.63
C TRP A 5 13.11 -3.47 -11.09
N GLU A 6 12.25 -2.73 -11.80
CA GLU A 6 10.85 -2.52 -11.37
C GLU A 6 9.95 -3.73 -11.67
N ALA A 7 10.41 -4.63 -12.55
CA ALA A 7 9.65 -5.80 -12.91
C ALA A 7 9.39 -6.67 -11.67
N GLY A 8 8.12 -6.85 -11.31
CA GLY A 8 7.73 -7.61 -10.12
C GLY A 8 8.02 -6.91 -8.78
N LEU A 9 8.41 -5.64 -8.78
CA LEU A 9 8.64 -4.88 -7.55
C LEU A 9 7.41 -4.90 -6.64
N TRP A 10 6.25 -4.59 -7.20
CA TRP A 10 5.01 -4.33 -6.45
C TRP A 10 4.33 -5.57 -5.89
N ASP A 11 4.60 -6.76 -6.43
CA ASP A 11 3.94 -8.02 -6.07
C ASP A 11 4.93 -9.10 -5.62
N ALA A 12 6.11 -8.66 -5.16
CA ALA A 12 7.22 -9.51 -4.74
C ALA A 12 7.56 -10.59 -5.78
N GLN A 13 7.76 -10.16 -7.01
CA GLN A 13 8.05 -11.00 -8.17
C GLN A 13 6.89 -11.95 -8.46
N GLY A 14 5.66 -11.47 -8.36
CA GLY A 14 4.41 -12.23 -8.48
C GLY A 14 4.30 -13.41 -7.53
N LEU A 15 4.86 -13.30 -6.33
CA LEU A 15 4.74 -14.31 -5.26
C LEU A 15 3.63 -13.96 -4.28
N ALA A 16 3.34 -12.67 -4.11
CA ALA A 16 2.37 -12.15 -3.16
C ALA A 16 1.49 -11.06 -3.77
N ASN A 17 0.24 -10.96 -3.33
CA ASN A 17 -0.63 -9.83 -3.66
C ASN A 17 -0.82 -8.90 -2.45
N PRO A 18 -0.15 -7.73 -2.40
CA PRO A 18 -0.30 -6.77 -1.31
C PRO A 18 -1.51 -5.82 -1.46
N PHE A 19 -2.23 -5.86 -2.58
CA PHE A 19 -3.32 -4.91 -2.86
C PHE A 19 -4.65 -5.37 -2.23
N PRO A 20 -5.56 -4.46 -1.87
CA PRO A 20 -6.89 -4.82 -1.39
C PRO A 20 -7.60 -5.87 -2.27
N LEU A 21 -8.16 -6.89 -1.63
CA LEU A 21 -8.92 -7.96 -2.29
C LEU A 21 -10.41 -7.70 -2.16
N THR A 22 -11.10 -7.72 -3.29
CA THR A 22 -12.55 -7.62 -3.38
C THR A 22 -13.03 -8.41 -4.59
N ASP A 23 -14.25 -8.93 -4.49
CA ASP A 23 -14.92 -9.62 -5.60
C ASP A 23 -15.72 -8.64 -6.47
N ASP A 24 -15.84 -7.39 -6.02
CA ASP A 24 -16.51 -6.33 -6.76
C ASP A 24 -15.72 -5.98 -8.03
N LYS A 25 -16.47 -5.56 -9.05
CA LYS A 25 -15.89 -5.18 -10.35
C LYS A 25 -16.00 -3.68 -10.54
N PRO A 26 -15.01 -3.06 -11.22
CA PRO A 26 -15.12 -1.66 -11.54
C PRO A 26 -16.34 -1.43 -12.43
N THR A 27 -17.07 -0.34 -12.16
CA THR A 27 -18.27 0.04 -12.90
C THR A 27 -18.04 1.37 -13.60
N VAL A 28 -18.30 1.44 -14.90
CA VAL A 28 -18.25 2.70 -15.65
C VAL A 28 -19.51 3.50 -15.34
N LEU A 29 -19.33 4.68 -14.77
CA LEU A 29 -20.43 5.61 -14.45
C LEU A 29 -20.72 6.54 -15.63
N GLU A 30 -19.67 6.93 -16.34
CA GLU A 30 -19.76 7.82 -17.50
C GLU A 30 -18.60 7.51 -18.45
N GLU A 31 -18.87 7.56 -19.76
CA GLU A 31 -17.84 7.40 -20.78
C GLU A 31 -18.09 8.36 -21.94
N THR A 32 -17.06 9.12 -22.29
CA THR A 32 -17.01 10.04 -23.43
C THR A 32 -15.84 9.69 -24.33
N ASP A 33 -15.65 10.39 -25.45
CA ASP A 33 -14.46 10.22 -26.29
C ASP A 33 -13.17 10.63 -25.56
N ASP A 34 -13.28 11.48 -24.55
CA ASP A 34 -12.15 12.16 -23.91
C ASP A 34 -11.79 11.59 -22.55
N TYR A 35 -12.75 11.01 -21.83
CA TYR A 35 -12.54 10.45 -20.50
C TYR A 35 -13.52 9.32 -20.18
N ARG A 36 -13.23 8.63 -19.08
CA ARG A 36 -14.18 7.72 -18.42
C ARG A 36 -14.19 7.99 -16.92
N ILE A 37 -15.38 7.97 -16.32
CA ILE A 37 -15.54 7.99 -14.87
C ILE A 37 -15.86 6.57 -14.43
N VAL A 38 -15.05 6.04 -13.52
CA VAL A 38 -15.11 4.65 -13.07
C VAL A 38 -15.26 4.65 -11.56
N ARG A 39 -16.21 3.85 -11.06
CA ARG A 39 -16.21 3.43 -9.66
C ARG A 39 -15.31 2.22 -9.52
N ASP A 40 -14.26 2.33 -8.72
CA ASP A 40 -13.35 1.23 -8.44
C ASP A 40 -14.01 0.17 -7.51
N PRO A 41 -13.45 -1.05 -7.45
CA PRO A 41 -13.98 -2.11 -6.58
C PRO A 41 -13.96 -1.82 -5.07
N LEU A 42 -13.22 -0.80 -4.62
CA LEU A 42 -13.20 -0.35 -3.22
C LEU A 42 -14.23 0.75 -2.95
N GLY A 43 -14.95 1.19 -3.99
CA GLY A 43 -16.01 2.19 -3.92
C GLY A 43 -15.57 3.62 -4.27
N GLY A 44 -14.28 3.85 -4.56
CA GLY A 44 -13.78 5.15 -4.99
C GLY A 44 -14.28 5.51 -6.39
N VAL A 45 -14.37 6.80 -6.70
CA VAL A 45 -14.77 7.29 -8.02
C VAL A 45 -13.65 8.10 -8.63
N VAL A 46 -13.16 7.65 -9.79
CA VAL A 46 -12.00 8.22 -10.45
C VAL A 46 -12.32 8.53 -11.91
N LYS A 47 -11.93 9.71 -12.35
CA LYS A 47 -12.01 10.16 -13.74
C LYS A 47 -10.65 9.97 -14.42
N HIS A 48 -10.63 9.11 -15.42
CA HIS A 48 -9.46 8.85 -16.24
C HIS A 48 -9.57 9.57 -17.58
N SER A 49 -8.56 10.37 -17.91
CA SER A 49 -8.41 10.88 -19.28
C SER A 49 -8.13 9.72 -20.24
N LYS A 50 -8.80 9.70 -21.38
CA LYS A 50 -8.44 8.87 -22.55
C LYS A 50 -7.35 9.53 -23.39
N ARG A 51 -7.11 10.82 -23.16
CA ARG A 51 -6.10 11.63 -23.85
C ARG A 51 -4.86 11.80 -22.97
N GLY A 52 -3.76 11.14 -23.33
CA GLY A 52 -2.46 11.26 -22.67
C GLY A 52 -2.36 10.57 -21.29
N SER A 53 -1.21 10.73 -20.64
CA SER A 53 -0.91 10.13 -19.32
C SER A 53 -0.98 11.18 -18.20
N SER A 54 -2.16 11.78 -18.01
CA SER A 54 -2.39 12.68 -16.87
C SER A 54 -2.76 11.88 -15.62
N ILE A 55 -2.40 12.40 -14.45
CA ILE A 55 -2.82 11.83 -13.16
C ILE A 55 -4.36 11.79 -13.15
N PRO A 56 -4.99 10.64 -12.82
CA PRO A 56 -6.43 10.55 -12.71
C PRO A 56 -6.99 11.54 -11.68
N GLU A 57 -8.15 12.11 -11.98
CA GLU A 57 -8.85 13.00 -11.05
C GLU A 57 -9.71 12.14 -10.11
N HIS A 58 -9.41 12.21 -8.82
CA HIS A 58 -10.21 11.53 -7.78
C HIS A 58 -11.43 12.39 -7.46
N LEU A 59 -12.61 11.91 -7.84
CA LEU A 59 -13.89 12.54 -7.50
C LEU A 59 -14.38 12.09 -6.13
N GLU A 60 -14.11 10.83 -5.79
CA GLU A 60 -14.41 10.27 -4.48
C GLU A 60 -13.35 9.25 -4.07
N TYR A 61 -12.90 9.35 -2.82
CA TYR A 61 -11.98 8.39 -2.20
C TYR A 61 -12.75 7.23 -1.53
N PRO A 62 -12.28 5.97 -1.66
CA PRO A 62 -12.94 4.79 -1.09
C PRO A 62 -12.90 4.76 0.44
N LEU A 63 -11.90 5.39 1.07
CA LEU A 63 -11.73 5.43 2.51
C LEU A 63 -12.09 6.83 3.04
N LYS A 64 -13.02 6.89 4.00
CA LYS A 64 -13.37 8.10 4.75
C LYS A 64 -12.62 8.12 6.09
N PRO A 65 -12.38 9.30 6.70
CA PRO A 65 -11.68 9.41 7.98
C PRO A 65 -12.58 9.00 9.17
N THR A 66 -13.12 7.77 9.14
CA THR A 66 -13.99 7.22 10.18
C THR A 66 -13.66 5.75 10.45
N ARG A 67 -13.84 5.33 11.70
CA ARG A 67 -13.62 3.91 12.11
C ARG A 67 -14.42 2.94 11.26
N GLN A 68 -15.68 3.27 10.96
CA GLN A 68 -16.56 2.41 10.17
C GLN A 68 -16.03 2.19 8.74
N SER A 69 -15.51 3.25 8.10
CA SER A 69 -14.94 3.14 6.76
C SER A 69 -13.63 2.35 6.79
N TRP A 70 -12.80 2.55 7.82
CA TRP A 70 -11.60 1.75 8.04
C TRP A 70 -11.91 0.26 8.25
N ASP A 71 -12.89 -0.07 9.10
CA ASP A 71 -13.34 -1.45 9.32
C ASP A 71 -13.81 -2.13 8.03
N ALA A 72 -14.39 -1.37 7.09
CA ALA A 72 -14.75 -1.86 5.78
C ALA A 72 -13.53 -2.17 4.91
N MET A 73 -12.60 -1.22 4.83
CA MET A 73 -11.35 -1.39 4.08
C MET A 73 -10.51 -2.57 4.62
N ARG A 74 -10.44 -2.71 5.95
CA ARG A 74 -9.68 -3.77 6.61
C ARG A 74 -10.12 -5.18 6.21
N ARG A 75 -11.41 -5.39 5.91
CA ARG A 75 -11.91 -6.69 5.42
C ARG A 75 -11.33 -7.08 4.07
N CYS A 76 -10.91 -6.11 3.27
CA CYS A 76 -10.23 -6.34 1.99
C CYS A 76 -8.71 -6.58 2.17
N LEU A 77 -8.20 -6.53 3.41
CA LEU A 77 -6.78 -6.59 3.75
C LEU A 77 -6.46 -7.76 4.70
N ASP A 78 -7.09 -8.92 4.53
CA ASP A 78 -6.71 -10.12 5.28
C ASP A 78 -5.37 -10.68 4.76
N PRO A 79 -4.29 -10.74 5.57
CA PRO A 79 -3.00 -11.28 5.15
C PRO A 79 -3.01 -12.81 4.99
N HIS A 80 -4.00 -13.51 5.55
CA HIS A 80 -4.13 -14.96 5.49
C HIS A 80 -5.02 -15.47 4.36
N ASP A 81 -5.67 -14.56 3.61
CA ASP A 81 -6.49 -14.93 2.46
C ASP A 81 -5.63 -15.75 1.45
N PRO A 82 -6.08 -16.95 1.02
CA PRO A 82 -5.30 -17.80 0.12
C PRO A 82 -4.97 -17.14 -1.23
N ARG A 83 -5.77 -16.16 -1.66
CA ARG A 83 -5.54 -15.36 -2.88
C ARG A 83 -4.32 -14.44 -2.77
N ARG A 84 -3.79 -14.23 -1.55
CA ARG A 84 -2.54 -13.48 -1.31
C ARG A 84 -1.32 -14.17 -1.88
N ARG A 85 -1.39 -15.46 -2.20
CA ARG A 85 -0.26 -16.25 -2.67
C ARG A 85 -0.51 -16.77 -4.07
N ALA A 86 0.50 -16.61 -4.93
CA ALA A 86 0.45 -17.24 -6.23
C ALA A 86 0.42 -18.78 -6.09
N PRO A 87 -0.34 -19.49 -6.94
CA PRO A 87 -0.28 -20.94 -7.00
C PRO A 87 1.16 -21.41 -7.21
N LYS A 88 1.60 -22.41 -6.42
CA LYS A 88 2.97 -22.97 -6.48
C LYS A 88 4.08 -21.91 -6.29
N TRP A 89 3.84 -20.84 -5.55
CA TRP A 89 4.81 -19.75 -5.33
C TRP A 89 6.18 -20.25 -4.85
N ARG A 90 6.26 -21.34 -4.05
CA ARG A 90 7.53 -21.93 -3.61
C ARG A 90 8.42 -22.41 -4.77
N LYS A 91 7.81 -22.95 -5.85
CA LYS A 91 8.56 -23.34 -7.06
C LYS A 91 9.15 -22.11 -7.76
N LYS A 92 8.38 -21.02 -7.81
CA LYS A 92 8.84 -19.73 -8.36
C LYS A 92 9.93 -19.12 -7.47
N ALA A 93 9.77 -19.14 -6.16
CA ALA A 93 10.77 -18.67 -5.21
C ALA A 93 12.10 -19.45 -5.33
N ALA A 94 12.05 -20.78 -5.47
CA ALA A 94 13.26 -21.58 -5.69
C ALA A 94 13.94 -21.27 -7.03
N ALA A 95 13.18 -20.94 -8.08
CA ALA A 95 13.75 -20.50 -9.35
C ALA A 95 14.37 -19.10 -9.22
N LEU A 96 13.67 -18.19 -8.55
CA LEU A 96 14.18 -16.87 -8.22
C LEU A 96 15.48 -17.02 -7.46
N LYS A 97 15.58 -17.79 -6.37
CA LYS A 97 16.84 -17.97 -5.61
C LYS A 97 18.09 -18.33 -6.42
N ARG A 98 17.95 -18.93 -7.62
CA ARG A 98 19.05 -19.25 -8.54
C ARG A 98 19.31 -18.17 -9.60
N ARG A 99 18.68 -17.00 -9.49
CA ARG A 99 18.83 -15.85 -10.41
C ARG A 99 20.27 -15.34 -10.39
N GLU A 100 20.71 -14.88 -11.55
CA GLU A 100 22.02 -14.22 -11.75
C GLU A 100 21.91 -12.69 -11.84
N HIS A 101 20.70 -12.14 -11.66
CA HIS A 101 20.44 -10.69 -11.66
C HIS A 101 19.90 -10.22 -10.31
N VAL A 102 19.98 -8.91 -10.09
CA VAL A 102 19.46 -8.24 -8.89
C VAL A 102 17.94 -8.21 -8.93
N ILE A 103 17.29 -8.55 -7.83
CA ILE A 103 15.85 -8.41 -7.65
C ILE A 103 15.52 -7.58 -6.41
N THR A 104 14.44 -6.82 -6.52
CA THR A 104 13.89 -6.00 -5.44
C THR A 104 12.41 -6.30 -5.24
N PHE A 105 11.88 -5.87 -4.10
CA PHE A 105 10.45 -5.86 -3.82
C PHE A 105 10.06 -4.59 -3.06
N MET A 106 8.80 -4.19 -3.22
CA MET A 106 8.17 -3.16 -2.41
C MET A 106 7.80 -3.78 -1.06
N GLY A 107 8.43 -3.30 0.01
CA GLY A 107 8.27 -3.85 1.35
C GLY A 107 7.03 -3.36 2.06
N ALA A 108 6.72 -2.07 1.95
CA ALA A 108 5.52 -1.46 2.49
C ALA A 108 5.35 -0.04 1.95
N SER A 109 4.13 0.48 2.09
CA SER A 109 3.82 1.91 2.06
C SER A 109 2.75 2.18 3.12
N LEU A 110 3.15 2.81 4.21
CA LEU A 110 2.31 3.04 5.38
C LEU A 110 1.57 4.38 5.29
N TYR A 111 2.14 5.39 4.65
CA TYR A 111 1.44 6.65 4.35
C TYR A 111 0.88 6.67 2.93
N GLY A 112 1.66 6.21 1.94
CA GLY A 112 1.27 6.27 0.53
C GLY A 112 -0.05 5.55 0.23
N LEU A 113 -0.23 4.33 0.74
CA LEU A 113 -1.49 3.59 0.53
C LEU A 113 -2.71 4.25 1.19
N PRO A 114 -2.70 4.59 2.50
CA PRO A 114 -3.79 5.36 3.08
C PRO A 114 -4.08 6.66 2.35
N ARG A 115 -3.03 7.34 1.85
CA ARG A 115 -3.20 8.57 1.07
C ARG A 115 -3.91 8.29 -0.25
N ASP A 116 -3.59 7.21 -0.95
CA ASP A 116 -4.27 6.85 -2.20
C ASP A 116 -5.74 6.48 -1.95
N TRP A 117 -6.05 5.90 -0.79
CA TRP A 117 -7.42 5.50 -0.44
C TRP A 117 -8.27 6.62 0.15
N MET A 118 -7.68 7.59 0.84
CA MET A 118 -8.39 8.63 1.60
C MET A 118 -8.22 10.04 1.00
N GLY A 119 -7.18 10.23 0.21
CA GLY A 119 -6.73 11.53 -0.27
C GLY A 119 -5.79 12.21 0.71
N VAL A 120 -4.94 13.08 0.14
CA VAL A 120 -3.90 13.79 0.90
C VAL A 120 -4.48 14.71 1.97
N GLU A 121 -5.55 15.43 1.65
CA GLU A 121 -6.17 16.42 2.54
C GLU A 121 -6.79 15.74 3.77
N GLN A 122 -7.63 14.73 3.54
CA GLN A 122 -8.31 14.03 4.61
C GLN A 122 -7.35 13.24 5.51
N LEU A 123 -6.34 12.60 4.93
CA LEU A 123 -5.29 11.94 5.72
C LEU A 123 -4.50 12.95 6.55
N SER A 124 -4.25 14.14 6.00
CA SER A 124 -3.56 15.22 6.71
C SER A 124 -4.38 15.73 7.88
N TYR A 125 -5.71 15.88 7.74
CA TYR A 125 -6.58 16.24 8.86
C TYR A 125 -6.76 15.11 9.88
N LEU A 126 -6.84 13.85 9.43
CA LEU A 126 -6.97 12.69 10.33
C LEU A 126 -5.82 12.63 11.35
N ALA A 127 -4.60 12.97 10.94
CA ALA A 127 -3.44 13.05 11.83
C ALA A 127 -3.58 14.10 12.97
N TYR A 128 -4.60 14.96 12.92
CA TYR A 128 -4.93 15.95 13.94
C TYR A 128 -6.23 15.56 14.66
N ASP A 129 -7.26 15.18 13.91
CA ASP A 129 -8.61 14.98 14.43
C ASP A 129 -8.75 13.65 15.18
N ASP A 130 -8.12 12.57 14.69
CA ASP A 130 -8.10 11.26 15.35
C ASP A 130 -6.76 10.54 15.06
N PRO A 131 -5.67 10.93 15.75
CA PRO A 131 -4.38 10.28 15.59
C PRO A 131 -4.40 8.80 16.02
N GLY A 132 -5.34 8.39 16.88
CA GLY A 132 -5.47 6.99 17.30
C GLY A 132 -6.01 6.09 16.19
N LEU A 133 -6.94 6.59 15.36
CA LEU A 133 -7.35 5.88 14.14
C LEU A 133 -6.20 5.78 13.14
N LEU A 134 -5.43 6.84 12.94
CA LEU A 134 -4.26 6.77 12.07
C LEU A 134 -3.24 5.74 12.58
N GLU A 135 -2.90 5.75 13.88
CA GLU A 135 -1.96 4.79 14.47
C GLU A 135 -2.45 3.35 14.28
N GLU A 136 -3.73 3.06 14.52
CA GLU A 136 -4.31 1.74 14.28
C GLU A 136 -4.15 1.30 12.81
N MET A 137 -4.40 2.22 11.86
CA MET A 137 -4.24 1.92 10.44
C MET A 137 -2.79 1.56 10.09
N LEU A 138 -1.82 2.32 10.61
CA LEU A 138 -0.40 2.10 10.34
C LEU A 138 0.12 0.82 11.00
N GLU A 139 -0.31 0.53 12.23
CA GLU A 139 0.03 -0.71 12.94
C GLU A 139 -0.52 -1.92 12.19
N TYR A 140 -1.80 -1.88 11.80
CA TYR A 140 -2.40 -2.97 11.03
C TYR A 140 -1.70 -3.20 9.69
N LEU A 141 -1.38 -2.14 8.94
CA LEU A 141 -0.66 -2.28 7.66
C LEU A 141 0.74 -2.85 7.86
N SER A 142 1.43 -2.46 8.94
CA SER A 142 2.74 -3.02 9.30
C SER A 142 2.65 -4.53 9.54
N ASP A 143 1.70 -4.96 10.37
CA ASP A 143 1.46 -6.37 10.66
C ASP A 143 1.03 -7.16 9.41
N PHE A 144 0.18 -6.55 8.58
CA PHE A 144 -0.24 -7.12 7.30
C PHE A 144 0.96 -7.41 6.40
N TYR A 145 1.87 -6.45 6.22
CA TYR A 145 3.07 -6.63 5.38
C TYR A 145 4.05 -7.64 5.99
N MET A 146 4.28 -7.60 7.30
CA MET A 146 5.15 -8.57 7.98
C MET A 146 4.63 -10.00 7.81
N THR A 147 3.32 -10.19 7.97
CA THR A 147 2.66 -11.48 7.77
C THR A 147 2.70 -11.92 6.31
N LEU A 148 2.47 -10.97 5.39
CA LEU A 148 2.50 -11.22 3.96
C LEU A 148 3.91 -11.56 3.46
N TYR A 149 4.98 -10.95 3.96
CA TYR A 149 6.33 -11.20 3.42
C TYR A 149 7.17 -12.19 4.23
N GLY A 150 6.88 -12.38 5.52
CA GLY A 150 7.64 -13.28 6.40
C GLY A 150 7.93 -14.67 5.81
N PRO A 151 6.96 -15.37 5.20
CA PRO A 151 7.21 -16.66 4.55
C PRO A 151 7.99 -16.59 3.23
N ILE A 152 7.98 -15.46 2.52
CA ILE A 152 8.61 -15.31 1.19
C ILE A 152 10.10 -14.98 1.30
N LEU A 153 10.45 -14.03 2.17
CA LEU A 153 11.81 -13.50 2.28
C LEU A 153 12.91 -14.57 2.40
N PRO A 154 12.77 -15.60 3.29
CA PRO A 154 13.81 -16.63 3.41
C PRO A 154 13.91 -17.58 2.20
N GLU A 155 12.87 -17.67 1.37
CA GLU A 155 12.82 -18.57 0.21
C GLU A 155 13.47 -17.97 -1.04
N VAL A 156 13.52 -16.63 -1.14
CA VAL A 156 13.97 -15.91 -2.34
C VAL A 156 15.35 -15.29 -2.16
N GLY A 157 15.58 -14.56 -1.06
CA GLY A 157 16.76 -13.72 -0.89
C GLY A 157 16.77 -12.51 -1.83
N TYR A 158 16.01 -11.46 -1.48
CA TYR A 158 16.02 -10.19 -2.21
C TYR A 158 17.29 -9.40 -1.92
N ASP A 159 17.77 -8.64 -2.91
CA ASP A 159 18.99 -7.84 -2.80
C ASP A 159 18.68 -6.43 -2.27
N PHE A 160 17.47 -5.90 -2.55
CA PHE A 160 16.99 -4.61 -2.08
C PHE A 160 15.53 -4.66 -1.62
N VAL A 161 15.20 -3.77 -0.69
CA VAL A 161 13.83 -3.49 -0.27
C VAL A 161 13.51 -2.04 -0.60
N TYR A 162 12.42 -1.83 -1.31
CA TYR A 162 11.90 -0.51 -1.61
C TYR A 162 10.75 -0.19 -0.65
N LEU A 163 10.89 0.88 0.13
CA LEU A 163 9.80 1.43 0.92
C LEU A 163 9.35 2.72 0.25
N PHE A 164 8.06 2.81 -0.05
CA PHE A 164 7.49 3.93 -0.79
C PHE A 164 6.65 4.78 0.14
N GLU A 165 7.06 6.03 0.33
CA GLU A 165 6.27 7.01 1.09
C GLU A 165 6.21 8.32 0.32
N ASP A 166 5.09 8.54 -0.38
CA ASP A 166 4.84 9.78 -1.11
C ASP A 166 4.11 10.78 -0.20
N CYS A 167 4.87 11.22 0.81
CA CYS A 167 4.45 12.09 1.92
C CYS A 167 5.02 13.52 1.83
N CYS A 168 5.63 13.88 0.69
CA CYS A 168 6.24 15.18 0.46
C CYS A 168 5.58 15.89 -0.73
N PHE A 169 5.44 17.21 -0.63
CA PHE A 169 5.01 18.06 -1.73
C PHE A 169 6.15 18.99 -2.17
N ASN A 170 5.87 19.92 -3.08
CA ASN A 170 6.87 20.81 -3.68
C ASN A 170 7.61 21.73 -2.68
N THR A 171 7.07 21.95 -1.48
CA THR A 171 7.64 22.81 -0.43
C THR A 171 8.11 22.03 0.81
N GLY A 172 8.08 20.70 0.79
CA GLY A 172 8.56 19.85 1.88
C GLY A 172 7.56 18.79 2.33
N PRO A 173 7.80 18.15 3.49
CA PRO A 173 6.95 17.10 4.03
C PRO A 173 5.54 17.61 4.36
N LEU A 174 4.52 16.81 4.06
CA LEU A 174 3.13 17.06 4.42
C LEU A 174 2.87 16.86 5.93
N LEU A 175 3.81 16.22 6.62
CA LEU A 175 3.78 15.99 8.05
C LEU A 175 4.71 16.97 8.77
N SER A 176 4.19 17.68 9.78
CA SER A 176 4.98 18.62 10.57
C SER A 176 6.07 17.90 11.36
N PRO A 177 7.36 18.31 11.27
CA PRO A 177 8.45 17.73 12.06
C PRO A 177 8.27 17.85 13.58
N ALA A 178 7.44 18.81 14.03
CA ALA A 178 7.19 19.05 15.46
C ALA A 178 6.30 17.98 16.10
N ARG A 179 5.60 17.14 15.30
CA ARG A 179 4.83 16.02 15.82
C ARG A 179 5.75 14.85 16.15
N ARG A 180 6.18 14.75 17.41
CA ARG A 180 6.65 13.48 17.96
C ARG A 180 5.47 12.58 18.27
N CYS A 181 5.64 11.29 17.99
CA CYS A 181 4.78 10.23 18.53
C CYS A 181 4.74 10.36 20.07
N PRO A 182 3.56 10.55 20.70
CA PRO A 182 3.45 10.69 22.16
C PRO A 182 3.93 9.47 22.94
N THR A 183 4.00 8.30 22.31
CA THR A 183 4.35 7.00 22.94
C THR A 183 5.83 6.65 22.83
N ALA A 184 6.70 7.55 22.34
CA ALA A 184 8.14 7.43 22.52
C ALA A 184 8.57 7.72 23.97
N ALA A 185 7.80 7.24 24.96
CA ALA A 185 8.31 6.95 26.28
C ALA A 185 9.22 5.73 26.15
N THR A 186 10.52 5.99 26.10
CA THR A 186 11.64 5.06 26.28
C THR A 186 11.22 3.73 26.92
N ARG A 187 10.98 2.69 26.10
CA ARG A 187 11.21 1.32 26.56
C ARG A 187 12.72 1.20 26.72
N THR A 188 13.16 1.31 27.97
CA THR A 188 14.50 0.95 28.39
C THR A 188 14.80 -0.45 27.88
N THR A 189 15.81 -0.57 27.04
CA THR A 189 16.39 -1.85 26.63
C THR A 189 17.05 -2.48 27.85
N THR A 190 16.30 -3.28 28.61
CA THR A 190 16.90 -4.24 29.53
C THR A 190 17.47 -5.38 28.70
N GLY A 191 18.80 -5.39 28.61
CA GLY A 191 19.70 -6.53 28.41
C GLY A 191 19.20 -7.73 27.63
N TRP A 192 19.76 -7.90 26.43
CA TRP A 192 19.94 -9.23 25.87
C TRP A 192 21.17 -9.84 26.54
N SER A 193 20.95 -10.88 27.35
CA SER A 193 21.96 -11.82 27.83
C SER A 193 22.29 -12.86 26.77
#